data_AF-A0A2L2NVA2-F1
#
_entry.id   AF-A0A2L2NVA2-F1
#
_cell.length_a   1.000
_cell.length_b   1.000
_cell.length_c   1.000
_cell.angle_alpha   90.00
_cell.angle_beta   90.00
_cell.angle_gamma   90.00
#
_symmetry.space_group_name_H-M   'P 1'
#
loop_
_entity.id
_entity.type
_entity.pdbx_description
1 polymer ?
#
loop_
_entity_poly.entity_id
_entity_poly.type
_entity_poly.pdbx_seq_one_letter_code
_entity_poly.pdbx_strand_id
1 'polypeptide(L)'
;MTAKLTQIFQVIEDTIAKPPIPHEPYKQSLKAWAMYCLRDKGFIVVYAQNADFAIERKREEKLYFKVSNSPEDLDNSFNWIVWDSATKSASLLLQKID
;
A
#
# COMPACT_ATOMS: atom_id res chain seq x y z
N MET A 1 7.36 1.16 -16.57
CA MET A 1 6.00 0.73 -16.16
C MET A 1 5.03 0.91 -17.33
N THR A 2 4.02 0.05 -17.47
CA THR A 2 2.95 0.23 -18.49
C THR A 2 1.93 1.28 -18.03
N ALA A 3 1.24 1.95 -18.95
CA ALA A 3 0.25 2.99 -18.62
C ALA A 3 -0.85 2.51 -17.66
N LYS A 4 -1.29 1.26 -17.80
CA LYS A 4 -2.28 0.62 -16.91
C LYS A 4 -1.74 0.45 -15.48
N LEU A 5 -0.47 0.09 -15.34
CA LEU A 5 0.18 -0.06 -14.03
C LEU A 5 0.34 1.30 -13.33
N THR A 6 0.68 2.35 -14.07
CA THR A 6 0.72 3.73 -13.56
C THR A 6 -0.65 4.17 -13.03
N GLN A 7 -1.74 3.88 -13.74
CA GLN A 7 -3.09 4.19 -13.27
C GLN A 7 -3.45 3.45 -11.99
N ILE A 8 -3.08 2.17 -11.86
CA ILE A 8 -3.32 1.40 -10.64
C ILE A 8 -2.59 2.03 -9.45
N PHE A 9 -1.31 2.35 -9.61
CA PHE A 9 -0.54 2.98 -8.54
C PHE A 9 -1.07 4.36 -8.16
N GLN A 10 -1.52 5.16 -9.13
CA GLN A 10 -2.18 6.44 -8.84
C GLN A 10 -3.45 6.24 -8.00
N VAL A 11 -4.29 5.26 -8.35
CA VAL A 11 -5.50 4.96 -7.58
C VAL A 11 -5.16 4.52 -6.17
N ILE A 12 -4.09 3.74 -5.99
CA ILE A 12 -3.62 3.31 -4.66
C ILE A 12 -3.11 4.51 -3.86
N GLU A 13 -2.24 5.33 -4.45
CA GLU A 13 -1.71 6.54 -3.83
C GLU A 13 -2.83 7.48 -3.38
N ASP A 14 -3.79 7.78 -4.26
CA ASP A 14 -4.94 8.62 -3.95
C ASP A 14 -5.79 8.04 -2.82
N THR A 15 -5.97 6.71 -2.79
CA THR A 15 -6.75 6.01 -1.76
C THR A 15 -6.06 6.07 -0.40
N ILE A 16 -4.74 5.94 -0.36
CA ILE A 16 -3.97 5.99 0.89
C ILE A 16 -3.82 7.44 1.40
N ALA A 17 -3.69 8.41 0.50
CA ALA A 17 -3.64 9.83 0.83
C ALA A 17 -5.01 10.40 1.25
N LYS A 18 -6.11 9.85 0.72
CA LYS A 18 -7.49 10.23 1.05
C LYS A 18 -8.31 8.99 1.43
N PRO A 19 -8.02 8.40 2.60
CA PRO A 19 -8.60 7.13 2.98
C PRO A 19 -10.08 7.30 3.37
N PRO A 20 -10.91 6.25 3.19
CA PRO A 20 -12.30 6.26 3.64
C PRO A 20 -12.42 6.42 5.16
N ILE A 21 -11.42 5.98 5.91
CA ILE A 21 -11.27 6.20 7.34
C ILE A 21 -9.83 6.59 7.68
N PRO A 22 -9.59 7.53 8.60
CA PRO A 22 -8.24 7.88 9.03
C PRO A 22 -7.53 6.69 9.68
N HIS A 23 -6.21 6.62 9.55
CA HIS A 23 -5.43 5.62 10.28
C HIS A 23 -5.31 6.02 11.75
N GLU A 24 -5.75 5.15 12.65
CA GLU A 24 -5.63 5.33 14.10
C GLU A 24 -4.81 4.17 14.67
N PRO A 25 -3.49 4.36 14.92
CA PRO A 25 -2.59 3.28 15.33
C PRO A 25 -2.99 2.53 16.60
N TYR A 26 -3.72 3.20 17.50
CA TYR A 26 -4.22 2.61 18.74
C TYR A 26 -5.43 1.69 18.55
N LYS A 27 -6.13 1.80 17.41
CA LYS A 27 -7.34 1.03 17.11
C LYS A 27 -7.10 -0.07 16.10
N GLN A 28 -6.23 0.17 15.11
CA GLN A 28 -5.90 -0.81 14.08
C GLN A 28 -4.43 -0.73 13.67
N SER A 29 -3.86 -1.87 13.26
CA SER A 29 -2.53 -1.90 12.66
C SER A 29 -2.53 -1.24 11.27
N LEU A 30 -1.39 -0.67 10.87
CA LEU A 30 -1.23 -0.06 9.54
C LEU A 30 -1.55 -1.03 8.41
N LYS A 31 -1.14 -2.30 8.57
CA LYS A 31 -1.46 -3.39 7.65
C LYS A 31 -2.97 -3.59 7.49
N ALA A 32 -3.69 -3.77 8.60
CA ALA A 32 -5.13 -4.01 8.57
C ALA A 32 -5.88 -2.81 7.95
N TRP A 33 -5.46 -1.60 8.31
CA TRP A 33 -6.00 -0.35 7.75
C TRP A 33 -5.75 -0.23 6.25
N ALA A 34 -4.53 -0.47 5.78
CA ALA A 34 -4.19 -0.39 4.36
C ALA A 34 -4.98 -1.42 3.55
N MET A 35 -5.04 -2.67 4.03
CA MET A 35 -5.82 -3.73 3.39
C MET A 35 -7.32 -3.36 3.32
N TYR A 36 -7.87 -2.73 4.36
CA TYR A 36 -9.25 -2.24 4.36
C TYR A 36 -9.46 -1.16 3.30
N CYS A 37 -8.64 -0.11 3.28
CA CYS A 37 -8.78 1.01 2.33
C CYS A 37 -8.74 0.52 0.88
N LEU A 38 -7.86 -0.44 0.58
CA LEU A 38 -7.73 -0.99 -0.76
C LEU A 38 -8.91 -1.91 -1.13
N ARG A 39 -9.44 -2.69 -0.18
CA ARG A 39 -10.66 -3.50 -0.40
C ARG A 39 -11.88 -2.62 -0.62
N ASP A 40 -12.03 -1.56 0.16
CA ASP A 40 -13.10 -0.57 0.00
C ASP A 40 -13.05 0.07 -1.39
N LYS A 41 -11.85 0.34 -1.90
CA LYS A 41 -11.64 0.80 -3.28
C LYS A 41 -11.96 -0.24 -4.37
N GLY A 42 -12.16 -1.51 -4.00
CA GLY A 42 -12.50 -2.60 -4.91
C GLY A 42 -11.32 -3.49 -5.32
N PHE A 43 -10.14 -3.33 -4.71
CA PHE A 43 -9.01 -4.22 -4.96
C PHE A 43 -9.20 -5.58 -4.28
N ILE A 44 -8.75 -6.64 -4.95
CA ILE A 44 -8.70 -7.99 -4.37
C ILE A 44 -7.41 -8.09 -3.56
N VAL A 45 -7.51 -7.94 -2.23
CA VAL A 45 -6.36 -7.97 -1.33
C VAL A 45 -6.22 -9.32 -0.63
N VAL A 46 -5.07 -9.97 -0.83
CA VAL A 46 -4.73 -11.29 -0.30
C VAL A 46 -3.50 -11.24 0.60
N TYR A 47 -3.37 -12.20 1.51
CA TYR A 47 -2.15 -12.38 2.29
C TYR A 47 -1.02 -12.92 1.41
N ALA A 48 0.22 -12.55 1.75
CA ALA A 48 1.43 -12.99 1.07
C ALA A 48 2.44 -13.56 2.09
N GLN A 49 3.33 -14.44 1.63
CA GLN A 49 4.39 -15.01 2.49
C GLN A 49 5.62 -14.10 2.59
N ASN A 50 5.96 -13.40 1.50
CA ASN A 50 7.19 -12.59 1.39
C ASN A 50 6.95 -11.08 1.54
N ALA A 51 5.71 -10.69 1.80
CA ALA A 51 5.27 -9.30 1.95
C ALA A 51 4.12 -9.25 2.97
N ASP A 52 3.71 -8.07 3.40
CA ASP A 52 2.57 -7.97 4.31
C ASP A 52 1.27 -8.43 3.66
N PHE A 53 1.05 -8.00 2.42
CA PHE A 53 -0.08 -8.40 1.61
C PHE A 53 0.24 -8.22 0.13
N ALA A 54 -0.69 -8.66 -0.72
CA ALA A 54 -0.63 -8.42 -2.15
C ALA A 54 -2.01 -8.04 -2.70
N ILE A 55 -2.00 -7.31 -3.81
CA ILE A 55 -3.19 -7.06 -4.63
C ILE A 55 -3.16 -8.02 -5.81
N GLU A 56 -4.22 -8.81 -5.96
CA GLU A 56 -4.43 -9.64 -7.13
C GLU A 56 -5.02 -8.82 -8.28
N ARG A 57 -4.46 -9.05 -9.46
CA ARG A 57 -4.94 -8.46 -10.71
C ARG A 57 -5.33 -9.62 -11.63
N LYS A 58 -6.53 -9.55 -12.22
CA LYS A 58 -7.06 -10.63 -13.06
C LYS A 58 -6.07 -10.96 -14.19
N ARG A 59 -5.50 -12.17 -14.16
CA ARG A 59 -4.54 -12.69 -15.15
C ARG A 59 -3.23 -11.90 -15.27
N GLU A 60 -2.90 -11.10 -14.26
CA GLU A 60 -1.65 -10.33 -14.19
C GLU A 60 -0.89 -10.69 -12.91
N GLU A 61 0.38 -10.29 -12.85
CA GLU A 61 1.21 -10.49 -11.65
C GLU A 61 0.65 -9.76 -10.44
N LYS A 62 0.83 -10.35 -9.26
CA LYS A 62 0.44 -9.70 -8.00
C LYS A 62 1.32 -8.48 -7.73
N LEU A 63 0.72 -7.45 -7.15
CA LEU A 63 1.47 -6.32 -6.61
C LEU A 63 1.69 -6.55 -5.13
N TYR A 64 2.94 -6.66 -4.70
CA TYR A 64 3.30 -6.93 -3.31
C TYR A 64 3.55 -5.64 -2.56
N PHE A 65 3.05 -5.59 -1.33
CA PHE A 65 3.15 -4.42 -0.46
C PHE A 65 3.66 -4.81 0.92
N LYS A 66 4.53 -3.96 1.46
CA LYS A 66 4.90 -3.94 2.88
C LYS A 66 4.40 -2.65 3.52
N VAL A 67 4.27 -2.66 4.84
CA VAL A 67 3.90 -1.46 5.60
C VAL A 67 4.99 -1.08 6.58
N SER A 68 5.18 0.22 6.80
CA SER A 68 6.12 0.72 7.80
C SER A 68 5.56 1.95 8.51
N ASN A 69 5.91 2.13 9.78
CA ASN A 69 5.64 3.36 10.54
C ASN A 69 6.82 4.34 10.49
N SER A 70 7.84 4.04 9.67
CA SER A 70 9.01 4.89 9.44
C SER A 70 9.37 4.87 7.95
N PRO A 71 9.75 6.01 7.35
CA PRO A 71 10.27 6.06 5.99
C PRO A 71 11.73 5.58 5.88
N GLU A 72 12.39 5.26 6.99
CA GLU A 72 13.81 4.90 7.03
C GLU A 72 14.06 3.41 6.75
N ASP A 73 15.25 3.11 6.20
CA ASP A 73 15.77 1.75 5.96
C ASP A 73 14.83 0.78 5.20
N LEU A 74 14.07 1.32 4.24
CA LEU A 74 13.13 0.54 3.45
C LEU A 74 13.81 -0.18 2.27
N ASP A 75 13.48 -1.45 2.10
CA ASP A 75 13.95 -2.29 0.99
C ASP A 75 13.36 -1.81 -0.35
N ASN A 76 14.22 -1.51 -1.33
CA ASN A 76 13.82 -0.98 -2.64
C ASN A 76 13.10 -1.99 -3.56
N SER A 77 13.04 -3.28 -3.19
CA SER A 77 12.39 -4.36 -3.95
C SER A 77 10.89 -4.51 -3.67
N PHE A 78 10.32 -3.72 -2.75
CA PHE A 78 8.91 -3.75 -2.41
C PHE A 78 8.23 -2.40 -2.59
N ASN A 79 6.93 -2.42 -2.84
CA ASN A 79 6.10 -1.24 -2.70
C ASN A 79 5.74 -1.08 -1.22
N TRP A 80 5.83 0.13 -0.70
CA TRP A 80 5.63 0.44 0.71
C TRP A 80 4.45 1.37 0.92
N ILE A 81 3.62 1.06 1.90
CA ILE A 81 2.71 2.04 2.50
C ILE A 81 3.33 2.47 3.82
N VAL A 82 3.74 3.73 3.88
CA VAL A 82 4.44 4.29 5.03
C VAL A 82 3.51 5.23 5.77
N TRP A 83 3.36 5.02 7.08
CA TRP A 83 2.71 5.96 7.97
C TRP A 83 3.75 6.88 8.60
N ASP A 84 3.55 8.18 8.45
CA ASP A 84 4.29 9.21 9.15
C ASP A 84 3.48 9.72 10.34
N SER A 85 3.97 9.43 11.54
CA SER A 85 3.32 9.85 12.79
C SER A 85 3.39 11.36 13.06
N ALA A 86 4.37 12.07 12.49
CA ALA A 86 4.53 13.51 12.66
C ALA A 86 3.49 14.26 11.83
N THR A 87 3.30 13.87 10.56
CA THR A 87 2.31 14.48 9.67
C THR A 87 0.93 13.83 9.77
N LYS A 88 0.81 12.69 10.48
CA LYS A 88 -0.40 11.86 10.58
C LYS A 88 -0.96 11.52 9.20
N SER A 89 -0.07 11.17 8.29
CA SER A 89 -0.42 10.86 6.91
C SER A 89 0.24 9.56 6.45
N ALA A 90 -0.40 8.90 5.48
CA ALA A 90 0.14 7.72 4.83
C ALA A 90 0.56 8.06 3.40
N SER A 91 1.66 7.48 2.96
CA SER A 91 2.22 7.68 1.62
C SER A 91 2.54 6.34 0.97
N LEU A 92 2.44 6.29 -0.36
CA LEU A 92 2.87 5.15 -1.17
C LEU A 92 4.29 5.41 -1.70
N LEU A 93 5.21 4.50 -1.42
CA LEU A 93 6.53 4.48 -2.05
C LEU A 93 6.61 3.26 -2.95
N LEU A 94 6.93 3.47 -4.23
CA LEU A 94 7.04 2.40 -5.20
C LEU A 94 8.44 1.78 -5.15
N GLN A 95 8.52 0.48 -5.43
CA GLN A 95 9.80 -0.19 -5.63
C GLN A 95 10.60 0.50 -6.75
N LYS A 96 11.92 0.54 -6.63
CA LYS A 96 12.78 1.05 -7.71
C LYS A 96 12.81 0.00 -8.82
N ILE A 97 12.58 0.44 -10.05
CA ILE A 97 12.80 -0.38 -11.24
C ILE A 97 14.18 0.02 -11.75
N ASP A 98 15.16 -0.87 -11.58
CA ASP A 98 16.45 -0.76 -12.27
C ASP A 98 16.29 -0.99 -13.79
#